data_AF-A0A0Q4KPJ6-F1
#
_entry.id   AF-A0A0Q4KPJ6-F1
#
_cell.length_a   1.000
_cell.length_b   1.000
_cell.length_c   1.000
_cell.angle_alpha   90.00
_cell.angle_beta   90.00
_cell.angle_gamma   90.00
#
_symmetry.space_group_name_H-M   'P 1'
#
loop_
_entity.id
_entity.type
_entity.pdbx_description
1 polymer ?
#
loop_
_entity_poly.entity_id
_entity_poly.type
_entity_poly.pdbx_seq_one_letter_code
_entity_poly.pdbx_strand_id
1 'polypeptide(L)'
;MNADTIRLAGALLLLPAAPVVAQTVVGTQVAAPETLGQAIADAYRTNPSLEGQRAQLRALDEQIVQAGAAYRLTAGVNMTLQYQSQDQRGLLGDFAVARGRTMGATLTASQILLNGGRTAAQVSAAEAGVLAGRERLREAENAILYEVVDAFVSVRRDQALVAIQQRSLDSYGRQVTQAIARERGGDLTRTDIAQAQAQREIIRAQLAQATVNLQASRGRFAAVVGRNPGILLAPPTLPGLPNSLDAAFAIVEKESPSLWQAILATKAGDARIAAQRAERAPIVALSGSYGYASPYTYQLRDLGAQASGAVTLTMPLLSGGVIGSRVRAAVAERQQLGFEVETARRAALANAQNAWNQAVAGGEQMTAGQLATEAAESALTGVQRGFAEGFRSNFEVLDSEQRLLTAQIVFVNATYGAYAAEARLLTTLGRLQAAAIDQGVPAYDPARNTRRVRAQTFGPFDPILAPIDRAQLPSTHARAAPVVAPATDARIRPAIVQVLPGPLGTTLPITPVPVLASPAIADLSDAVVTGGA
;
A
#
# COMPACT_ATOMS: atom_id res chain seq x y z
N MET A 1 23.96 -6.60 62.50
CA MET A 1 24.82 -5.55 63.08
C MET A 1 24.81 -4.38 62.09
N ASN A 2 23.74 -3.58 62.11
CA ASN A 2 23.60 -2.23 62.73
C ASN A 2 23.89 -1.16 61.66
N ALA A 3 22.91 -0.36 61.19
CA ALA A 3 22.29 0.82 61.84
C ALA A 3 23.37 1.90 62.14
N ASP A 4 23.31 3.19 61.77
CA ASP A 4 22.18 4.11 61.66
C ASP A 4 22.56 5.45 60.97
N THR A 5 21.54 6.07 60.38
CA THR A 5 21.20 7.50 60.20
C THR A 5 22.16 8.65 60.57
N ILE A 6 22.17 9.72 59.75
CA ILE A 6 21.99 11.14 60.19
C ILE A 6 21.13 11.91 59.18
N ARG A 7 20.09 12.59 59.68
CA ARG A 7 19.20 13.59 59.04
C ARG A 7 19.65 15.02 59.40
N LEU A 8 19.31 16.01 58.56
CA LEU A 8 18.82 17.39 58.84
C LEU A 8 19.05 18.23 57.56
N ALA A 9 18.31 19.25 57.15
CA ALA A 9 16.97 19.80 57.37
C ALA A 9 16.88 20.99 56.37
N GLY A 10 15.71 21.30 55.82
CA GLY A 10 15.56 22.47 54.93
C GLY A 10 14.21 22.55 54.26
N ALA A 11 13.17 22.82 55.05
CA ALA A 11 11.83 23.14 54.58
C ALA A 11 11.76 24.64 54.21
N LEU A 12 11.24 24.97 53.02
CA LEU A 12 10.76 26.32 52.71
C LEU A 12 9.34 26.23 52.10
N LEU A 13 8.45 27.02 52.67
CA LEU A 13 6.99 27.04 52.50
C LEU A 13 6.51 27.75 51.21
N LEU A 14 5.57 27.08 50.55
CA LEU A 14 4.32 27.52 49.91
C LEU A 14 3.98 29.02 49.71
N LEU A 15 3.59 29.35 48.48
CA LEU A 15 2.63 30.40 48.09
C LEU A 15 1.70 29.80 47.01
N PRO A 16 0.35 29.87 47.12
CA PRO A 16 -0.57 29.29 46.14
C PRO A 16 -0.93 30.31 45.05
N ALA A 17 -0.53 30.06 43.80
CA ALA A 17 -1.03 30.79 42.63
C ALA A 17 -2.30 30.10 42.09
N ALA A 18 -3.39 30.86 42.01
CA ALA A 18 -4.68 30.42 41.49
C ALA A 18 -4.58 30.02 40.00
N PRO A 19 -5.19 28.91 39.55
CA PRO A 19 -5.29 28.61 38.14
C PRO A 19 -6.41 29.46 37.53
N VAL A 20 -6.04 30.44 36.71
CA VAL A 20 -6.95 31.11 35.78
C VAL A 20 -7.45 30.04 34.79
N VAL A 21 -8.74 29.73 34.87
CA VAL A 21 -9.44 28.91 33.88
C VAL A 21 -9.50 29.72 32.59
N ALA A 22 -8.53 29.49 31.70
CA ALA A 22 -8.62 29.93 30.33
C ALA A 22 -9.73 29.10 29.67
N GLN A 23 -10.91 29.72 29.50
CA GLN A 23 -11.93 29.17 28.62
C GLN A 23 -11.36 29.19 27.19
N THR A 24 -10.83 28.04 26.77
CA THR A 24 -10.62 27.79 25.35
C THR A 24 -11.99 27.80 24.70
N VAL A 25 -12.32 28.91 24.05
CA VAL A 25 -13.36 28.96 23.04
C VAL A 25 -12.98 27.90 22.01
N VAL A 26 -13.60 26.73 22.09
CA VAL A 26 -13.63 25.77 20.99
C VAL A 26 -14.41 26.49 19.91
N GLY A 27 -13.68 27.22 19.07
CA GLY A 27 -14.20 27.66 17.79
C GLY A 27 -14.67 26.38 17.11
N THR A 28 -15.97 26.25 16.95
CA THR A 28 -16.57 25.37 15.94
C THR A 28 -15.97 25.81 14.63
N GLN A 29 -14.82 25.24 14.26
CA GLN A 29 -14.36 25.29 12.88
C GLN A 29 -15.48 24.62 12.10
N VAL A 30 -16.27 25.44 11.44
CA VAL A 30 -17.14 25.01 10.36
C VAL A 30 -16.21 24.23 9.44
N ALA A 31 -16.31 22.90 9.49
CA ALA A 31 -15.38 22.02 8.81
C ALA A 31 -15.38 22.43 7.34
N ALA A 32 -14.25 22.96 6.88
CA ALA A 32 -14.10 23.30 5.49
C ALA A 32 -14.43 22.06 4.65
N PRO A 33 -15.19 22.21 3.56
CA PRO A 33 -15.57 21.09 2.74
C PRO A 33 -14.31 20.35 2.26
N GLU A 34 -14.24 19.07 2.60
CA GLU A 34 -13.06 18.23 2.50
C GLU A 34 -12.89 17.71 1.08
N THR A 35 -11.73 17.95 0.50
CA THR A 35 -11.39 17.47 -0.84
C THR A 35 -10.77 16.08 -0.79
N LEU A 36 -10.84 15.36 -1.91
CA LEU A 36 -10.11 14.09 -2.08
C LEU A 36 -8.60 14.25 -1.84
N GLY A 37 -8.02 15.38 -2.28
CA GLY A 37 -6.60 15.69 -2.06
C GLY A 37 -6.23 15.79 -0.58
N GLN A 38 -7.09 16.41 0.24
CA GLN A 38 -6.89 16.48 1.69
C GLN A 38 -6.98 15.09 2.35
N ALA A 39 -7.96 14.28 1.96
CA ALA A 39 -8.09 12.91 2.47
C ALA A 39 -6.85 12.04 2.12
N ILE A 40 -6.32 12.21 0.90
CA ILE A 40 -5.06 11.57 0.48
C ILE A 40 -3.87 12.07 1.30
N ALA A 41 -3.75 13.39 1.49
CA ALA A 41 -2.66 13.98 2.26
C ALA A 41 -2.65 13.47 3.71
N ASP A 42 -3.83 13.36 4.32
CA ASP A 42 -3.99 12.84 5.68
C ASP A 42 -3.63 11.36 5.74
N ALA A 43 -4.17 10.53 4.84
CA ALA A 43 -3.81 9.11 4.75
C ALA A 43 -2.29 8.91 4.57
N TYR A 44 -1.62 9.75 3.77
CA TYR A 44 -0.16 9.68 3.58
C TYR A 44 0.66 9.92 4.86
N ARG A 45 0.09 10.65 5.82
CA ARG A 45 0.72 11.00 7.10
C ARG A 45 0.36 10.04 8.22
N THR A 46 -0.87 9.53 8.24
CA THR A 46 -1.44 8.80 9.38
C THR A 46 -1.52 7.29 9.15
N ASN A 47 -1.50 6.82 7.90
CA ASN A 47 -1.79 5.42 7.62
C ASN A 47 -0.64 4.50 8.10
N PRO A 48 -0.90 3.57 9.04
CA PRO A 48 0.13 2.72 9.62
C PRO A 48 0.66 1.67 8.64
N SER A 49 -0.14 1.22 7.67
CA SER A 49 0.31 0.24 6.68
C SER A 49 1.36 0.84 5.74
N LEU A 50 1.21 2.12 5.38
CA LEU A 50 2.19 2.85 4.57
C LEU A 50 3.50 3.06 5.33
N GLU A 51 3.44 3.49 6.58
CA GLU A 51 4.65 3.61 7.42
C GLU A 51 5.32 2.26 7.67
N GLY A 52 4.55 1.18 7.79
CA GLY A 52 5.09 -0.19 7.84
C GLY A 52 5.90 -0.55 6.59
N GLN A 53 5.38 -0.26 5.40
CA GLN A 53 6.09 -0.48 4.13
C GLN A 53 7.33 0.42 3.99
N ARG A 54 7.25 1.69 4.42
CA ARG A 54 8.40 2.60 4.46
C ARG A 54 9.48 2.09 5.41
N ALA A 55 9.11 1.59 6.59
CA ALA A 55 10.05 0.98 7.54
C ALA A 55 10.70 -0.29 6.97
N GLN A 56 9.92 -1.12 6.25
CA GLN A 56 10.46 -2.29 5.55
C GLN A 56 11.49 -1.89 4.49
N LEU A 57 11.24 -0.83 3.71
CA LEU A 57 12.21 -0.31 2.75
C LEU A 57 13.49 0.20 3.46
N ARG A 58 13.35 0.90 4.59
CA ARG A 58 14.53 1.33 5.38
C ARG A 58 15.35 0.14 5.87
N ALA A 59 14.70 -0.95 6.28
CA ALA A 59 15.39 -2.18 6.67
C ALA A 59 16.12 -2.85 5.48
N LEU A 60 15.52 -2.80 4.27
CA LEU A 60 16.19 -3.26 3.05
C LEU A 60 17.39 -2.38 2.67
N ASP A 61 17.30 -1.06 2.85
CA ASP A 61 18.43 -0.15 2.60
C ASP A 61 19.68 -0.54 3.43
N GLU A 62 19.49 -0.95 4.69
CA GLU A 62 20.59 -1.39 5.56
C GLU A 62 21.25 -2.69 5.08
N GLN A 63 20.57 -3.51 4.26
CA GLN A 63 21.18 -4.70 3.68
C GLN A 63 22.32 -4.36 2.71
N ILE A 64 22.32 -3.16 2.10
CA ILE A 64 23.45 -2.70 1.28
C ILE A 64 24.70 -2.55 2.15
N VAL A 65 24.55 -1.98 3.34
CA VAL A 65 25.63 -1.82 4.32
C VAL A 65 26.12 -3.18 4.82
N GLN A 66 25.21 -4.09 5.12
CA GLN A 66 25.56 -5.46 5.55
C GLN A 66 26.30 -6.22 4.44
N ALA A 67 25.86 -6.10 3.19
CA ALA A 67 26.54 -6.71 2.05
C ALA A 67 27.94 -6.11 1.81
N GLY A 68 28.12 -4.82 2.08
CA GLY A 68 29.40 -4.13 2.00
C GLY A 68 30.32 -4.31 3.22
N ALA A 69 29.90 -5.04 4.26
CA ALA A 69 30.66 -5.16 5.50
C ALA A 69 32.06 -5.76 5.31
N ALA A 70 32.24 -6.59 4.28
CA ALA A 70 33.54 -7.17 3.94
C ALA A 70 34.57 -6.15 3.42
N TYR A 71 34.15 -4.96 2.97
CA TYR A 71 35.07 -3.86 2.65
C TYR A 71 35.56 -3.10 3.88
N ARG A 72 35.06 -3.44 5.07
CA ARG A 72 35.28 -2.65 6.28
C ARG A 72 36.23 -3.34 7.24
N LEU A 73 36.94 -2.52 8.01
CA LEU A 73 37.83 -3.00 9.05
C LEU A 73 36.97 -3.49 10.21
N THR A 74 37.04 -4.77 10.50
CA THR A 74 36.45 -5.32 11.72
C THR A 74 37.50 -5.28 12.81
N ALA A 75 37.12 -4.79 13.99
CA ALA A 75 37.96 -4.82 15.17
C ALA A 75 37.16 -5.43 16.33
N GLY A 76 37.82 -6.25 17.14
CA GLY A 76 37.21 -6.95 18.26
C GLY A 76 38.22 -7.14 19.39
N VAL A 77 37.71 -7.22 20.61
CA VAL A 77 38.52 -7.50 21.80
C VAL A 77 38.22 -8.91 22.25
N ASN A 78 39.26 -9.73 22.34
CA ASN A 78 39.18 -11.09 22.87
C ASN A 78 39.82 -11.08 24.26
N MET A 79 39.04 -11.38 25.29
CA MET A 79 39.54 -11.59 26.64
C MET A 79 39.44 -13.08 26.95
N THR A 80 40.54 -13.66 27.40
CA THR A 80 40.63 -15.10 27.65
C THR A 80 41.09 -15.33 29.08
N LEU A 81 40.33 -16.13 29.80
CA LEU A 81 40.70 -16.71 31.09
C LEU A 81 40.56 -18.22 30.93
N GLN A 82 41.68 -18.92 30.94
CA GLN A 82 41.73 -20.36 30.69
C GLN A 82 42.50 -21.05 31.81
N TYR A 83 42.00 -22.20 32.26
CA TYR A 83 42.72 -23.15 33.09
C TYR A 83 42.83 -24.46 32.32
N GLN A 84 44.05 -24.96 32.15
CA GLN A 84 44.32 -26.19 31.46
C GLN A 84 45.19 -27.08 32.34
N SER A 85 44.76 -28.33 32.55
CA SER A 85 45.59 -29.37 33.16
C SER A 85 45.79 -30.44 32.11
N GLN A 86 47.04 -30.73 31.76
CA GLN A 86 47.38 -31.75 30.79
C GLN A 86 48.35 -32.73 31.42
N ASP A 87 47.94 -33.99 31.46
CA ASP A 87 48.81 -35.08 31.90
C ASP A 87 49.63 -35.52 30.69
N GLN A 88 50.94 -35.27 30.74
CA GLN A 88 51.87 -35.66 29.68
C GLN A 88 52.70 -36.84 30.17
N ARG A 89 52.68 -37.93 29.40
CA ARG A 89 53.52 -39.10 29.64
C ARG A 89 54.81 -38.95 28.84
N GLY A 90 55.94 -38.84 29.55
CA GLY A 90 57.25 -38.75 28.91
C GLY A 90 57.66 -40.07 28.25
N LEU A 91 58.62 -40.01 27.31
CA LEU A 91 59.12 -41.16 26.56
C LEU A 91 59.71 -42.28 27.46
N LEU A 92 60.11 -41.94 28.69
CA LEU A 92 60.65 -42.86 29.71
C LEU A 92 59.62 -43.27 30.80
N GLY A 93 58.33 -43.00 30.60
CA GLY A 93 57.25 -43.61 31.41
C GLY A 93 56.73 -42.79 32.59
N ASP A 94 57.41 -41.72 33.00
CA ASP A 94 56.93 -40.83 34.07
C ASP A 94 55.74 -39.96 33.62
N PHE A 95 54.79 -39.78 34.53
CA PHE A 95 53.66 -38.86 34.37
C PHE A 95 54.04 -37.49 34.93
N ALA A 96 54.02 -36.47 34.08
CA ALA A 96 54.15 -35.07 34.49
C ALA A 96 52.80 -34.37 34.29
N VAL A 97 52.24 -33.80 35.37
CA VAL A 97 51.02 -33.01 35.32
C VAL A 97 51.40 -31.55 35.02
N ALA A 98 51.18 -31.11 33.79
CA ALA A 98 51.40 -29.72 33.40
C ALA A 98 50.11 -28.93 33.62
N ARG A 99 50.13 -27.96 34.55
CA ARG A 99 49.02 -27.03 34.80
C ARG A 99 49.35 -25.67 34.22
N GLY A 100 48.53 -25.19 33.30
CA GLY A 100 48.63 -23.87 32.69
C GLY A 100 47.41 -23.01 33.03
N ARG A 101 47.67 -21.77 33.43
CA ARG A 101 46.66 -20.72 33.60
C ARG A 101 46.93 -19.64 32.56
N THR A 102 46.01 -19.35 31.66
CA THR A 102 46.21 -18.31 30.67
C THR A 102 45.25 -17.18 30.95
N MET A 103 45.77 -15.97 31.07
CA MET A 103 44.98 -14.74 31.12
C MET A 103 45.50 -13.79 30.06
N GLY A 104 44.60 -13.26 29.24
CA GLY A 104 44.98 -12.29 28.23
C GLY A 104 43.83 -11.43 27.76
N ALA A 105 44.19 -10.29 27.19
CA ALA A 105 43.29 -9.38 26.51
C ALA A 105 43.96 -8.95 25.20
N THR A 106 43.35 -9.31 24.06
CA THR A 106 43.90 -9.07 22.73
C THR A 106 42.90 -8.32 21.87
N LEU A 107 43.28 -7.16 21.39
CA LEU A 107 42.59 -6.45 20.33
C LEU A 107 43.00 -7.07 18.99
N THR A 108 42.04 -7.52 18.20
CA THR A 108 42.24 -8.06 16.85
C THR A 108 41.54 -7.18 15.84
N ALA A 109 42.18 -6.87 14.73
CA ALA A 109 41.58 -6.18 13.61
C ALA A 109 41.81 -6.96 12.31
N SER A 110 40.81 -7.03 11.44
CA SER A 110 40.91 -7.72 10.16
C SER A 110 40.19 -6.97 9.03
N GLN A 111 40.76 -7.01 7.85
CA GLN A 111 40.29 -6.33 6.65
C GLN A 111 40.49 -7.24 5.44
N ILE A 112 39.43 -7.52 4.69
CA ILE A 112 39.56 -8.19 3.39
C ILE A 112 40.03 -7.14 2.38
N LEU A 113 41.12 -7.43 1.69
CA LEU A 113 41.68 -6.57 0.65
C LEU A 113 41.17 -6.98 -0.73
N LEU A 114 41.14 -8.29 -1.01
CA LEU A 114 40.69 -8.86 -2.28
C LEU A 114 39.85 -10.11 -2.01
N ASN A 115 38.73 -10.27 -2.72
CA ASN A 115 37.96 -11.51 -2.69
C ASN A 115 37.33 -11.86 -4.05
N GLY A 116 37.94 -11.41 -5.14
CA GLY A 116 37.53 -11.77 -6.50
C GLY A 116 36.17 -11.23 -6.91
N GLY A 117 35.75 -10.07 -6.40
CA GLY A 117 34.47 -9.44 -6.73
C GLY A 117 33.29 -9.98 -5.93
N ARG A 118 33.50 -10.81 -4.90
CA ARG A 118 32.41 -11.41 -4.12
C ARG A 118 31.60 -10.34 -3.40
N THR A 119 32.28 -9.37 -2.77
CA THR A 119 31.59 -8.29 -2.05
C THR A 119 30.88 -7.36 -3.02
N ALA A 120 31.49 -7.05 -4.16
CA ALA A 120 30.87 -6.20 -5.19
C ALA A 120 29.59 -6.84 -5.72
N ALA A 121 29.61 -8.15 -5.95
CA ALA A 121 28.46 -8.93 -6.38
C ALA A 121 27.36 -8.98 -5.30
N GLN A 122 27.72 -9.15 -4.02
CA GLN A 122 26.76 -9.11 -2.91
C GLN A 122 26.12 -7.74 -2.75
N VAL A 123 26.91 -6.66 -2.84
CA VAL A 123 26.40 -5.28 -2.83
C VAL A 123 25.48 -5.04 -4.02
N SER A 124 25.86 -5.46 -5.23
CA SER A 124 25.00 -5.33 -6.41
C SER A 124 23.68 -6.11 -6.28
N ALA A 125 23.69 -7.27 -5.61
CA ALA A 125 22.48 -8.04 -5.33
C ALA A 125 21.58 -7.33 -4.32
N ALA A 126 22.17 -6.75 -3.26
CA ALA A 126 21.44 -5.96 -2.26
C ALA A 126 20.85 -4.67 -2.88
N GLU A 127 21.60 -3.98 -3.75
CA GLU A 127 21.13 -2.80 -4.47
C GLU A 127 19.94 -3.12 -5.38
N ALA A 128 20.01 -4.22 -6.14
CA ALA A 128 18.88 -4.68 -6.94
C ALA A 128 17.67 -5.05 -6.05
N GLY A 129 17.91 -5.64 -4.87
CA GLY A 129 16.88 -5.91 -3.87
C GLY A 129 16.21 -4.65 -3.31
N VAL A 130 16.98 -3.59 -3.05
CA VAL A 130 16.46 -2.28 -2.62
C VAL A 130 15.63 -1.65 -3.73
N LEU A 131 16.10 -1.69 -4.99
CA LEU A 131 15.30 -1.20 -6.12
C LEU A 131 13.98 -1.97 -6.26
N ALA A 132 13.99 -3.30 -6.11
CA ALA A 132 12.76 -4.09 -6.09
C ALA A 132 11.85 -3.68 -4.90
N GLY A 133 12.43 -3.45 -3.73
CA GLY A 133 11.72 -2.93 -2.56
C GLY A 133 11.07 -1.57 -2.78
N ARG A 134 11.66 -0.69 -3.61
CA ARG A 134 11.05 0.59 -3.99
C ARG A 134 9.82 0.41 -4.87
N GLU A 135 9.88 -0.49 -5.85
CA GLU A 135 8.71 -0.82 -6.66
C GLU A 135 7.60 -1.48 -5.84
N ARG A 136 7.97 -2.28 -4.82
CA ARG A 136 7.01 -2.80 -3.84
C ARG A 136 6.35 -1.70 -3.01
N LEU A 137 7.13 -0.72 -2.54
CA LEU A 137 6.59 0.45 -1.85
C LEU A 137 5.64 1.23 -2.77
N ARG A 138 6.01 1.44 -4.03
CA ARG A 138 5.15 2.12 -5.03
C ARG A 138 3.85 1.35 -5.25
N GLU A 139 3.88 0.03 -5.33
CA GLU A 139 2.67 -0.80 -5.42
C GLU A 139 1.76 -0.62 -4.19
N ALA A 140 2.33 -0.66 -2.99
CA ALA A 140 1.60 -0.43 -1.75
C ALA A 140 1.02 0.99 -1.65
N GLU A 141 1.78 2.01 -2.07
CA GLU A 141 1.32 3.40 -2.15
C GLU A 141 0.11 3.54 -3.08
N ASN A 142 0.15 2.92 -4.27
CA ASN A 142 -0.97 2.93 -5.19
C ASN A 142 -2.20 2.21 -4.62
N ALA A 143 -2.01 1.08 -3.93
CA ALA A 143 -3.09 0.33 -3.31
C ALA A 143 -3.78 1.12 -2.19
N ILE A 144 -3.01 1.81 -1.35
CA ILE A 144 -3.55 2.66 -0.27
C ILE A 144 -4.26 3.88 -0.86
N LEU A 145 -3.70 4.50 -1.92
CA LEU A 145 -4.36 5.59 -2.64
C LEU A 145 -5.71 5.17 -3.20
N TYR A 146 -5.77 3.99 -3.83
CA TYR A 146 -7.03 3.42 -4.30
C TYR A 146 -8.01 3.20 -3.16
N GLU A 147 -7.55 2.68 -2.02
CA GLU A 147 -8.40 2.45 -0.86
C GLU A 147 -8.99 3.75 -0.29
N VAL A 148 -8.21 4.84 -0.25
CA VAL A 148 -8.68 6.18 0.12
C VAL A 148 -9.74 6.67 -0.85
N VAL A 149 -9.50 6.55 -2.16
CA VAL A 149 -10.45 6.94 -3.21
C VAL A 149 -11.76 6.15 -3.08
N ASP A 150 -11.66 4.83 -2.97
CA ASP A 150 -12.81 3.93 -2.83
C ASP A 150 -13.63 4.23 -1.56
N ALA A 151 -12.95 4.49 -0.43
CA ALA A 151 -13.62 4.87 0.81
C ALA A 151 -14.30 6.24 0.71
N PHE A 152 -13.64 7.25 0.13
CA PHE A 152 -14.20 8.59 -0.07
C PHE A 152 -15.47 8.54 -0.93
N VAL A 153 -15.38 7.84 -2.06
CA VAL A 153 -16.47 7.68 -3.01
C VAL A 153 -17.61 6.83 -2.44
N SER A 154 -17.29 5.80 -1.65
CA SER A 154 -18.30 4.99 -0.95
C SER A 154 -19.11 5.81 0.05
N VAL A 155 -18.48 6.69 0.85
CA VAL A 155 -19.20 7.58 1.77
C VAL A 155 -20.12 8.52 0.98
N ARG A 156 -19.64 9.11 -0.11
CA ARG A 156 -20.43 10.00 -0.98
C ARG A 156 -21.64 9.28 -1.60
N ARG A 157 -21.45 8.06 -2.08
CA ARG A 157 -22.51 7.17 -2.58
C ARG A 157 -23.55 6.90 -1.53
N ASP A 158 -23.14 6.44 -0.35
CA ASP A 158 -24.08 6.05 0.71
C ASP A 158 -24.83 7.26 1.28
N GLN A 159 -24.20 8.44 1.33
CA GLN A 159 -24.89 9.70 1.63
C GLN A 159 -25.99 10.01 0.62
N ALA A 160 -25.72 9.84 -0.68
CA ALA A 160 -26.70 10.06 -1.73
C ALA A 160 -27.85 9.03 -1.66
N LEU A 161 -27.55 7.76 -1.38
CA LEU A 161 -28.55 6.71 -1.21
C LEU A 161 -29.45 6.97 0.01
N VAL A 162 -28.90 7.40 1.14
CA VAL A 162 -29.70 7.81 2.32
C VAL A 162 -30.60 9.00 1.96
N ALA A 163 -30.08 10.01 1.26
CA ALA A 163 -30.87 11.17 0.83
C ALA A 163 -31.98 10.81 -0.17
N ILE A 164 -31.75 9.84 -1.07
CA ILE A 164 -32.78 9.29 -1.96
C ILE A 164 -33.85 8.57 -1.14
N GLN A 165 -33.46 7.65 -0.26
CA GLN A 165 -34.39 6.86 0.54
C GLN A 165 -35.22 7.71 1.50
N GLN A 166 -34.63 8.77 2.07
CA GLN A 166 -35.37 9.73 2.90
C GLN A 166 -36.44 10.46 2.09
N ARG A 167 -36.10 10.95 0.89
CA ARG A 167 -37.06 11.61 -0.01
C ARG A 167 -38.17 10.65 -0.45
N SER A 168 -37.84 9.39 -0.71
CA SER A 168 -38.84 8.36 -1.01
C SER A 168 -39.76 8.12 0.18
N LEU A 169 -39.23 8.01 1.41
CA LEU A 169 -40.05 7.84 2.62
C LEU A 169 -41.05 9.00 2.79
N ASP A 170 -40.59 10.23 2.55
CA ASP A 170 -41.44 11.42 2.59
C ASP A 170 -42.51 11.39 1.48
N SER A 171 -42.16 10.94 0.28
CA SER A 171 -43.11 10.78 -0.84
C SER A 171 -44.20 9.76 -0.53
N TYR A 172 -43.83 8.55 -0.10
CA TYR A 172 -44.79 7.51 0.30
C TYR A 172 -45.62 7.93 1.52
N GLY A 173 -45.07 8.74 2.43
CA GLY A 173 -45.82 9.36 3.53
C GLY A 173 -46.92 10.31 3.03
N ARG A 174 -46.63 11.14 2.04
CA ARG A 174 -47.64 11.97 1.37
C ARG A 174 -48.68 11.12 0.65
N GLN A 175 -48.28 10.05 -0.03
CA GLN A 175 -49.21 9.15 -0.70
C GLN A 175 -50.20 8.48 0.26
N VAL A 176 -49.73 8.00 1.42
CA VAL A 176 -50.62 7.47 2.46
C VAL A 176 -51.63 8.52 2.91
N THR A 177 -51.19 9.76 3.12
CA THR A 177 -52.06 10.86 3.53
C THR A 177 -53.11 11.19 2.46
N GLN A 178 -52.69 11.23 1.19
CA GLN A 178 -53.59 11.44 0.04
C GLN A 178 -54.57 10.28 -0.13
N ALA A 179 -54.14 9.03 0.08
CA ALA A 179 -55.00 7.86 -0.01
C ALA A 179 -56.11 7.88 1.04
N ILE A 180 -55.79 8.28 2.27
CA ILE A 180 -56.77 8.45 3.35
C ILE A 180 -57.78 9.56 3.02
N ALA A 181 -57.32 10.69 2.47
CA ALA A 181 -58.22 11.79 2.11
C ALA A 181 -59.20 11.38 1.01
N ARG A 182 -58.72 10.66 -0.01
CA ARG A 182 -59.54 10.19 -1.14
C ARG A 182 -60.47 9.02 -0.78
N GLU A 183 -60.10 8.16 0.16
CA GLU A 183 -61.02 7.13 0.69
C GLU A 183 -62.22 7.75 1.41
N ARG A 184 -62.00 8.83 2.19
CA ARG A 184 -63.10 9.59 2.82
C ARG A 184 -64.04 10.23 1.79
N GLY A 185 -63.50 10.59 0.62
CA GLY A 185 -64.27 11.09 -0.53
C GLY A 185 -64.95 10.00 -1.35
N GLY A 186 -64.65 8.72 -1.10
CA GLY A 186 -65.18 7.57 -1.84
C GLY A 186 -64.40 7.17 -3.09
N ASP A 187 -63.27 7.83 -3.38
CA ASP A 187 -62.49 7.64 -4.62
C ASP A 187 -61.46 6.50 -4.54
N LEU A 188 -61.08 6.08 -3.34
CA LEU A 188 -60.11 4.99 -3.10
C LEU A 188 -60.64 4.01 -2.06
N THR A 189 -60.07 2.81 -2.05
CA THR A 189 -60.46 1.74 -1.13
C THR A 189 -59.51 1.64 0.06
N ARG A 190 -59.95 0.96 1.13
CA ARG A 190 -59.08 0.61 2.26
C ARG A 190 -57.89 -0.26 1.84
N THR A 191 -58.01 -1.02 0.75
CA THR A 191 -56.92 -1.80 0.16
C THR A 191 -55.81 -0.89 -0.34
N ASP A 192 -56.15 0.23 -1.00
CA ASP A 192 -55.16 1.20 -1.50
C ASP A 192 -54.38 1.85 -0.35
N ILE A 193 -55.07 2.18 0.76
CA ILE A 193 -54.41 2.69 1.98
C ILE A 193 -53.44 1.65 2.54
N ALA A 194 -53.88 0.40 2.68
CA ALA A 194 -53.05 -0.68 3.22
C ALA A 194 -51.80 -0.93 2.35
N GLN A 195 -51.95 -0.87 1.01
CA GLN A 195 -50.83 -0.98 0.07
C GLN A 195 -49.83 0.17 0.22
N ALA A 196 -50.30 1.42 0.27
CA ALA A 196 -49.45 2.59 0.46
C ALA A 196 -48.72 2.54 1.82
N GLN A 197 -49.40 2.11 2.88
CA GLN A 197 -48.81 1.92 4.21
C GLN A 197 -47.73 0.83 4.21
N ALA A 198 -48.00 -0.32 3.58
CA ALA A 198 -47.03 -1.39 3.46
C ALA A 198 -45.76 -0.90 2.72
N GLN A 199 -45.93 -0.18 1.61
CA GLN A 199 -44.81 0.36 0.84
C GLN A 199 -44.00 1.38 1.63
N ARG A 200 -44.66 2.28 2.37
CA ARG A 200 -43.97 3.23 3.26
C ARG A 200 -43.10 2.52 4.31
N GLU A 201 -43.61 1.48 4.95
CA GLU A 201 -42.83 0.75 5.96
C GLU A 201 -41.69 -0.06 5.33
N ILE A 202 -41.84 -0.57 4.10
CA ILE A 202 -40.74 -1.16 3.33
C ILE A 202 -39.62 -0.14 3.08
N ILE A 203 -39.96 1.06 2.61
CA ILE A 203 -38.97 2.14 2.39
C ILE A 203 -38.31 2.57 3.71
N ARG A 204 -39.06 2.61 4.81
CA ARG A 204 -38.51 2.89 6.14
C ARG A 204 -37.46 1.86 6.55
N ALA A 205 -37.72 0.57 6.31
CA ALA A 205 -36.75 -0.49 6.56
C ALA A 205 -35.50 -0.34 5.67
N GLN A 206 -35.66 0.01 4.39
CA GLN A 206 -34.55 0.24 3.47
C GLN A 206 -33.70 1.47 3.86
N LEU A 207 -34.33 2.55 4.33
CA LEU A 207 -33.64 3.72 4.87
C LEU A 207 -32.79 3.37 6.09
N ALA A 208 -33.31 2.54 7.00
CA ALA A 208 -32.55 2.06 8.15
C ALA A 208 -31.30 1.28 7.68
N GLN A 209 -31.44 0.40 6.69
CA GLN A 209 -30.29 -0.32 6.11
C GLN A 209 -29.29 0.61 5.41
N ALA A 210 -29.77 1.58 4.62
CA ALA A 210 -28.92 2.58 3.96
C ALA A 210 -28.13 3.41 4.99
N THR A 211 -28.76 3.73 6.13
CA THR A 211 -28.12 4.45 7.24
C THR A 211 -26.99 3.62 7.86
N VAL A 212 -27.22 2.32 8.10
CA VAL A 212 -26.18 1.40 8.59
C VAL A 212 -25.02 1.31 7.59
N ASN A 213 -25.31 1.19 6.29
CA ASN A 213 -24.28 1.15 5.24
C ASN A 213 -23.44 2.44 5.23
N LEU A 214 -24.08 3.61 5.39
CA LEU A 214 -23.38 4.89 5.51
C LEU A 214 -22.46 4.91 6.75
N GLN A 215 -22.88 4.37 7.89
CA GLN A 215 -21.98 4.28 9.05
C GLN A 215 -20.81 3.33 8.80
N ALA A 216 -21.03 2.22 8.09
CA ALA A 216 -19.97 1.29 7.72
C ALA A 216 -18.94 1.93 6.77
N SER A 217 -19.38 2.66 5.74
CA SER A 217 -18.45 3.37 4.84
C SER A 217 -17.70 4.51 5.54
N ARG A 218 -18.35 5.22 6.48
CA ARG A 218 -17.68 6.19 7.36
C ARG A 218 -16.61 5.55 8.24
N GLY A 219 -16.90 4.37 8.80
CA GLY A 219 -15.93 3.59 9.57
C GLY A 219 -14.73 3.15 8.74
N ARG A 220 -14.96 2.68 7.50
CA ARG A 220 -13.89 2.34 6.55
C ARG A 220 -13.04 3.56 6.20
N PHE A 221 -13.67 4.71 5.91
CA PHE A 221 -12.95 5.97 5.69
C PHE A 221 -12.07 6.35 6.89
N ALA A 222 -12.62 6.27 8.10
CA ALA A 222 -11.88 6.59 9.32
C ALA A 222 -10.69 5.64 9.56
N ALA A 223 -10.83 4.36 9.21
CA ALA A 223 -9.74 3.40 9.32
C ALA A 223 -8.56 3.72 8.37
N VAL A 224 -8.84 4.20 7.16
CA VAL A 224 -7.81 4.43 6.13
C VAL A 224 -7.19 5.82 6.24
N VAL A 225 -8.00 6.84 6.50
CA VAL A 225 -7.58 8.26 6.60
C VAL A 225 -7.15 8.64 8.02
N GLY A 226 -7.60 7.88 9.03
CA GLY A 226 -7.27 8.11 10.44
C GLY A 226 -8.18 9.11 11.17
N ARG A 227 -9.25 9.57 10.54
CA ARG A 227 -10.28 10.43 11.14
C ARG A 227 -11.64 10.26 10.47
N ASN A 228 -12.71 10.61 11.19
CA ASN A 228 -14.06 10.57 10.63
C ASN A 228 -14.21 11.57 9.45
N PRO A 229 -15.02 11.23 8.43
CA PRO A 229 -15.24 12.11 7.29
C PRO A 229 -16.09 13.32 7.70
N GLY A 230 -15.71 14.50 7.22
CA GLY A 230 -16.51 15.72 7.34
C GLY A 230 -17.55 15.85 6.22
N ILE A 231 -17.76 17.08 5.74
CA ILE A 231 -18.51 17.35 4.53
C ILE A 231 -17.58 17.11 3.35
N LEU A 232 -17.78 16.04 2.59
CA LEU A 232 -16.92 15.70 1.45
C LEU A 232 -17.32 16.52 0.20
N LEU A 233 -16.38 16.93 -0.64
CA LEU A 233 -16.70 17.54 -1.95
C LEU A 233 -16.91 16.48 -3.03
N ALA A 234 -17.42 16.91 -4.20
CA ALA A 234 -17.41 16.06 -5.38
C ALA A 234 -15.95 15.73 -5.75
N PRO A 235 -15.64 14.46 -6.08
CA PRO A 235 -14.28 14.09 -6.43
C PRO A 235 -13.89 14.70 -7.78
N PRO A 236 -12.64 15.17 -7.95
CA PRO A 236 -12.16 15.74 -9.21
C PRO A 236 -11.99 14.63 -10.26
N THR A 237 -11.99 15.00 -11.54
CA THR A 237 -11.66 14.07 -12.64
C THR A 237 -10.25 13.52 -12.49
N LEU A 238 -10.06 12.22 -12.70
CA LEU A 238 -8.76 11.57 -12.58
C LEU A 238 -7.93 11.77 -13.87
N PRO A 239 -6.76 12.43 -13.81
CA PRO A 239 -5.92 12.61 -14.99
C PRO A 239 -5.18 11.31 -15.34
N GLY A 240 -4.80 11.15 -16.62
CA GLY A 240 -3.87 10.11 -17.07
C GLY A 240 -4.49 8.76 -17.43
N LEU A 241 -5.82 8.69 -17.60
CA LEU A 241 -6.50 7.51 -18.14
C LEU A 241 -6.04 7.23 -19.59
N PRO A 242 -5.77 5.96 -19.95
CA PRO A 242 -5.41 5.62 -21.32
C PRO A 242 -6.61 5.74 -22.27
N ASN A 243 -6.32 6.07 -23.53
CA ASN A 243 -7.35 6.21 -24.57
C ASN A 243 -7.72 4.88 -25.25
N SER A 244 -6.93 3.82 -25.06
CA SER A 244 -7.17 2.49 -25.61
C SER A 244 -6.56 1.39 -24.74
N LEU A 245 -7.06 0.17 -24.90
CA LEU A 245 -6.52 -1.01 -24.24
C LEU A 245 -5.06 -1.27 -24.63
N ASP A 246 -4.69 -1.05 -25.89
CA ASP A 246 -3.30 -1.19 -26.34
C ASP A 246 -2.38 -0.15 -25.69
N ALA A 247 -2.86 1.08 -25.49
CA ALA A 247 -2.14 2.09 -24.73
C ALA A 247 -1.99 1.68 -23.26
N ALA A 248 -3.02 1.08 -22.65
CA ALA A 248 -2.95 0.53 -21.31
C ALA A 248 -1.89 -0.58 -21.20
N PHE A 249 -1.84 -1.53 -22.14
CA PHE A 249 -0.80 -2.57 -22.18
C PHE A 249 0.61 -1.98 -22.32
N ALA A 250 0.79 -1.00 -23.20
CA ALA A 250 2.08 -0.33 -23.38
C ALA A 250 2.56 0.41 -22.11
N ILE A 251 1.63 0.96 -21.32
CA ILE A 251 1.94 1.58 -20.03
C ILE A 251 2.33 0.50 -19.01
N VAL A 252 1.57 -0.59 -18.90
CA VAL A 252 1.85 -1.69 -17.95
C VAL A 252 3.23 -2.29 -18.17
N GLU A 253 3.61 -2.56 -19.41
CA GLU A 253 4.93 -3.13 -19.71
C GLU A 253 6.09 -2.19 -19.32
N LYS A 254 5.85 -0.88 -19.29
CA LYS A 254 6.85 0.13 -18.96
C LYS A 254 6.86 0.55 -17.49
N GLU A 255 5.70 0.53 -16.83
CA GLU A 255 5.51 1.21 -15.54
C GLU A 255 4.95 0.32 -14.44
N SER A 256 4.54 -0.92 -14.75
CA SER A 256 3.97 -1.84 -13.74
C SER A 256 4.97 -2.14 -12.62
N PRO A 257 4.65 -1.79 -11.36
CA PRO A 257 5.56 -2.03 -10.24
C PRO A 257 5.81 -3.52 -9.99
N SER A 258 4.80 -4.38 -10.16
CA SER A 258 4.94 -5.84 -9.94
C SER A 258 5.82 -6.50 -11.00
N LEU A 259 5.78 -6.02 -12.24
CA LEU A 259 6.68 -6.47 -13.30
C LEU A 259 8.13 -6.03 -13.02
N TRP A 260 8.33 -4.77 -12.63
CA TRP A 260 9.66 -4.26 -12.29
C TRP A 260 10.26 -4.94 -11.06
N GLN A 261 9.46 -5.29 -10.05
CA GLN A 261 9.90 -6.11 -8.92
C GLN A 261 10.51 -7.43 -9.39
N ALA A 262 9.82 -8.15 -10.28
CA ALA A 262 10.32 -9.42 -10.83
C ALA A 262 11.59 -9.22 -11.68
N ILE A 263 11.64 -8.18 -12.52
CA ILE A 263 12.83 -7.85 -13.33
C ILE A 263 14.03 -7.55 -12.42
N LEU A 264 13.85 -6.74 -11.37
CA LEU A 264 14.91 -6.39 -10.43
C LEU A 264 15.34 -7.60 -9.57
N ALA A 265 14.43 -8.52 -9.27
CA ALA A 265 14.76 -9.80 -8.65
C ALA A 265 15.68 -10.65 -9.56
N THR A 266 15.42 -10.70 -10.88
CA THR A 266 16.35 -11.40 -11.81
C THR A 266 17.74 -10.76 -11.82
N LYS A 267 17.83 -9.43 -11.78
CA LYS A 267 19.10 -8.70 -11.67
C LYS A 267 19.84 -9.02 -10.38
N ALA A 268 19.12 -9.17 -9.26
CA ALA A 268 19.70 -9.65 -8.01
C ALA A 268 20.20 -11.10 -8.14
N GLY A 269 19.46 -11.96 -8.85
CA GLY A 269 19.86 -13.33 -9.17
C GLY A 269 21.15 -13.41 -10.00
N ASP A 270 21.31 -12.56 -11.01
CA ASP A 270 22.53 -12.48 -11.82
C ASP A 270 23.75 -12.09 -10.96
N ALA A 271 23.58 -11.12 -10.05
CA ALA A 271 24.60 -10.72 -9.09
C ALA A 271 24.92 -11.84 -8.07
N ARG A 272 23.93 -12.62 -7.63
CA ARG A 272 24.16 -13.80 -6.78
C ARG A 272 24.99 -14.87 -7.49
N ILE A 273 24.76 -15.12 -8.77
CA ILE A 273 25.62 -16.04 -9.56
C ILE A 273 27.07 -15.55 -9.56
N ALA A 274 27.30 -14.25 -9.77
CA ALA A 274 28.65 -13.68 -9.71
C ALA A 274 29.30 -13.88 -8.32
N ALA A 275 28.54 -13.68 -7.24
CA ALA A 275 29.03 -13.91 -5.87
C ALA A 275 29.40 -15.38 -5.61
N GLN A 276 28.64 -16.34 -6.15
CA GLN A 276 28.96 -17.77 -6.06
C GLN A 276 30.17 -18.15 -6.91
N ARG A 277 30.35 -17.53 -8.08
CA ARG A 277 31.55 -17.73 -8.93
C ARG A 277 32.82 -17.20 -8.27
N ALA A 278 32.70 -16.07 -7.57
CA ALA A 278 33.81 -15.45 -6.84
C ALA A 278 34.37 -16.33 -5.71
N GLU A 279 33.64 -17.35 -5.23
CA GLU A 279 34.17 -18.33 -4.24
C GLU A 279 35.40 -19.10 -4.74
N ARG A 280 35.66 -19.11 -6.06
CA ARG A 280 36.85 -19.74 -6.64
C ARG A 280 38.09 -18.86 -6.62
N ALA A 281 37.92 -17.55 -6.42
CA ALA A 281 39.02 -16.61 -6.43
C ALA A 281 39.81 -16.69 -5.12
N PRO A 282 41.12 -16.36 -5.14
CA PRO A 282 41.88 -16.18 -3.92
C PRO A 282 41.33 -15.02 -3.11
N ILE A 283 41.28 -15.20 -1.79
CA ILE A 283 40.93 -14.15 -0.83
C ILE A 283 42.24 -13.67 -0.18
N VAL A 284 42.50 -12.37 -0.24
CA VAL A 284 43.61 -11.71 0.46
C VAL A 284 43.03 -10.91 1.61
N ALA A 285 43.45 -11.23 2.83
CA ALA A 285 43.05 -10.50 4.03
C ALA A 285 44.27 -9.99 4.80
N LEU A 286 44.18 -8.77 5.32
CA LEU A 286 45.11 -8.20 6.28
C LEU A 286 44.53 -8.40 7.68
N SER A 287 45.33 -8.93 8.59
CA SER A 287 44.97 -9.10 9.99
C SER A 287 46.07 -8.55 10.88
N GLY A 288 45.68 -7.97 12.02
CA GLY A 288 46.59 -7.50 13.04
C GLY A 288 46.03 -7.82 14.41
N SER A 289 46.92 -8.07 15.37
CA SER A 289 46.52 -8.20 16.77
C SER A 289 47.52 -7.49 17.68
N TYR A 290 47.00 -6.89 18.74
CA TYR A 290 47.78 -6.25 19.77
C TYR A 290 47.13 -6.54 21.12
N GLY A 291 47.91 -7.03 22.08
CA GLY A 291 47.35 -7.43 23.35
C GLY A 291 48.38 -7.78 24.39
N TYR A 292 47.87 -8.24 25.51
CA TYR A 292 48.67 -8.79 26.58
C TYR A 292 48.21 -10.21 26.85
N ALA A 293 49.15 -11.13 26.99
CA ALA A 293 48.83 -12.48 27.42
C ALA A 293 49.92 -12.98 28.37
N SER A 294 49.48 -13.61 29.45
CA SER A 294 50.32 -14.33 30.39
C SER A 294 50.20 -15.82 30.07
N PRO A 295 51.26 -16.45 29.54
CA PRO A 295 51.31 -17.89 29.40
C PRO A 295 51.57 -18.52 30.78
N TYR A 296 50.69 -19.42 31.21
CA TYR A 296 50.83 -20.32 32.37
C TYR A 296 50.57 -19.76 33.79
N THR A 297 50.31 -18.46 33.97
CA THR A 297 49.95 -17.87 35.28
C THR A 297 48.83 -16.81 35.21
N TYR A 298 48.10 -16.60 36.31
CA TYR A 298 47.13 -15.50 36.48
C TYR A 298 47.77 -14.22 37.07
N GLN A 299 49.09 -14.17 37.20
CA GLN A 299 49.78 -13.00 37.76
C GLN A 299 49.78 -11.83 36.78
N LEU A 300 49.31 -10.66 37.23
CA LEU A 300 49.26 -9.46 36.38
C LEU A 300 50.64 -8.97 35.94
N ARG A 301 51.68 -9.28 36.70
CA ARG A 301 53.08 -8.89 36.44
C ARG A 301 53.70 -9.61 35.23
N ASP A 302 53.16 -10.78 34.88
CA ASP A 302 53.70 -11.62 33.81
C ASP A 302 52.94 -11.43 32.49
N LEU A 303 52.08 -10.40 32.40
CA LEU A 303 51.44 -9.99 31.14
C LEU A 303 52.48 -9.38 30.21
N GLY A 304 52.91 -10.16 29.21
CA GLY A 304 53.74 -9.66 28.12
C GLY A 304 52.89 -9.01 27.04
N ALA A 305 53.32 -7.85 26.55
CA ALA A 305 52.75 -7.24 25.35
C ALA A 305 53.10 -8.07 24.11
N GLN A 306 52.12 -8.32 23.25
CA GLN A 306 52.26 -9.07 22.02
C GLN A 306 51.61 -8.27 20.89
N ALA A 307 52.33 -8.13 19.78
CA ALA A 307 51.85 -7.49 18.56
C ALA A 307 52.14 -8.42 17.37
N SER A 308 51.16 -8.60 16.48
CA SER A 308 51.34 -9.37 15.26
C SER A 308 50.56 -8.75 14.10
N GLY A 309 51.07 -8.93 12.89
CA GLY A 309 50.42 -8.55 11.65
C GLY A 309 50.66 -9.62 10.60
N ALA A 310 49.62 -9.98 9.84
CA ALA A 310 49.69 -11.01 8.82
C ALA A 310 48.83 -10.64 7.61
N VAL A 311 49.39 -10.86 6.42
CA VAL A 311 48.63 -10.87 5.16
C VAL A 311 48.43 -12.33 4.78
N THR A 312 47.18 -12.77 4.75
CA THR A 312 46.81 -14.16 4.49
C THR A 312 46.15 -14.26 3.12
N LEU A 313 46.74 -15.05 2.23
CA LEU A 313 46.14 -15.49 0.97
C LEU A 313 45.49 -16.86 1.20
N THR A 314 44.18 -16.98 1.02
CA THR A 314 43.44 -18.25 1.08
C THR A 314 42.81 -18.53 -0.27
N MET A 315 43.11 -19.69 -0.86
CA MET A 315 42.56 -20.11 -2.14
C MET A 315 42.13 -21.58 -2.08
N PRO A 316 40.85 -21.90 -2.33
CA PRO A 316 40.39 -23.29 -2.33
C PRO A 316 40.84 -24.00 -3.61
N LEU A 317 41.81 -24.91 -3.50
CA LEU A 317 42.26 -25.76 -4.61
C LEU A 317 41.30 -26.91 -4.88
N LEU A 318 40.85 -27.57 -3.82
CA LEU A 318 39.94 -28.72 -3.85
C LEU A 318 38.79 -28.47 -2.87
N SER A 319 37.57 -28.36 -3.38
CA SER A 319 36.37 -28.02 -2.59
C SER A 319 35.31 -29.13 -2.61
N GLY A 320 35.67 -30.35 -3.00
CA GLY A 320 34.74 -31.49 -3.10
C GLY A 320 33.57 -31.26 -4.07
N GLY A 321 33.69 -30.29 -4.99
CA GLY A 321 32.63 -29.92 -5.93
C GLY A 321 31.57 -28.96 -5.38
N VAL A 322 31.65 -28.52 -4.11
CA VAL A 322 30.61 -27.68 -3.48
C VAL A 322 30.42 -26.34 -4.20
N ILE A 323 31.50 -25.68 -4.59
CA ILE A 323 31.45 -24.37 -5.27
C ILE A 323 30.78 -24.52 -6.65
N GLY A 324 31.13 -25.57 -7.39
CA GLY A 324 30.49 -25.88 -8.67
C GLY A 324 29.00 -26.18 -8.51
N SER A 325 28.63 -26.90 -7.45
CA SER A 325 27.23 -27.18 -7.12
C SER A 325 26.43 -25.92 -6.79
N ARG A 326 26.96 -25.03 -5.93
CA ARG A 326 26.33 -23.74 -5.59
C ARG A 326 26.13 -22.84 -6.81
N VAL A 327 27.10 -22.79 -7.72
CA VAL A 327 26.97 -22.03 -8.98
C VAL A 327 25.83 -22.61 -9.84
N ARG A 328 25.73 -23.93 -9.98
CA ARG A 328 24.63 -24.56 -10.73
C ARG A 328 23.27 -24.30 -10.08
N ALA A 329 23.19 -24.38 -8.75
CA ALA A 329 21.97 -24.03 -8.01
C ALA A 329 21.56 -22.57 -8.24
N ALA A 330 22.49 -21.61 -8.10
CA ALA A 330 22.22 -20.20 -8.34
C ALA A 330 21.79 -19.91 -9.80
N VAL A 331 22.33 -20.65 -10.78
CA VAL A 331 21.88 -20.55 -12.18
C VAL A 331 20.43 -21.04 -12.33
N ALA A 332 20.06 -22.15 -11.68
CA ALA A 332 18.68 -22.65 -11.70
C ALA A 332 17.71 -21.70 -10.99
N GLU A 333 18.09 -21.14 -9.84
CA GLU A 333 17.30 -20.11 -9.13
C GLU A 333 17.09 -18.87 -10.02
N ARG A 334 18.13 -18.40 -10.73
CA ARG A 334 17.99 -17.30 -11.68
C ARG A 334 17.08 -17.66 -12.86
N GLN A 335 17.08 -18.91 -13.32
CA GLN A 335 16.15 -19.37 -14.35
C GLN A 335 14.70 -19.33 -13.87
N GLN A 336 14.44 -19.77 -12.62
CA GLN A 336 13.13 -19.65 -11.98
C GLN A 336 12.67 -18.17 -11.96
N LEU A 337 13.52 -17.24 -11.53
CA LEU A 337 13.20 -15.81 -11.52
C LEU A 337 12.85 -15.29 -12.93
N GLY A 338 13.47 -15.83 -13.99
CA GLY A 338 13.10 -15.51 -15.38
C GLY A 338 11.68 -15.94 -15.75
N PHE A 339 11.22 -17.11 -15.27
CA PHE A 339 9.84 -17.54 -15.45
C PHE A 339 8.85 -16.74 -14.60
N GLU A 340 9.28 -16.27 -13.43
CA GLU A 340 8.49 -15.36 -12.59
C GLU A 340 8.26 -14.01 -13.27
N VAL A 341 9.24 -13.47 -14.02
CA VAL A 341 9.03 -12.25 -14.83
C VAL A 341 7.93 -12.45 -15.88
N GLU A 342 7.92 -13.58 -16.58
CA GLU A 342 6.89 -13.85 -17.59
C GLU A 342 5.51 -14.06 -16.93
N THR A 343 5.47 -14.75 -15.78
CA THR A 343 4.24 -14.89 -14.98
C THR A 343 3.72 -13.52 -14.52
N ALA A 344 4.59 -12.67 -13.99
CA ALA A 344 4.26 -11.32 -13.54
C ALA A 344 3.78 -10.44 -14.71
N ARG A 345 4.41 -10.55 -15.88
CA ARG A 345 3.99 -9.85 -17.10
C ARG A 345 2.57 -10.25 -17.50
N ARG A 346 2.29 -11.56 -17.61
CA ARG A 346 0.95 -12.05 -18.01
C ARG A 346 -0.11 -11.65 -17.00
N ALA A 347 0.19 -11.75 -15.71
CA ALA A 347 -0.71 -11.32 -14.64
C ALA A 347 -0.99 -9.81 -14.72
N ALA A 348 0.03 -8.98 -14.94
CA ALA A 348 -0.12 -7.54 -15.07
C ALA A 348 -0.99 -7.15 -16.28
N LEU A 349 -0.77 -7.79 -17.44
CA LEU A 349 -1.59 -7.56 -18.64
C LEU A 349 -3.05 -8.00 -18.42
N ALA A 350 -3.28 -9.18 -17.83
CA ALA A 350 -4.62 -9.65 -17.51
C ALA A 350 -5.35 -8.73 -16.53
N ASN A 351 -4.66 -8.25 -15.48
CA ASN A 351 -5.21 -7.30 -14.52
C ASN A 351 -5.58 -5.97 -15.18
N ALA A 352 -4.74 -5.46 -16.08
CA ALA A 352 -5.01 -4.23 -16.81
C ALA A 352 -6.20 -4.37 -17.78
N GLN A 353 -6.32 -5.51 -18.46
CA GLN A 353 -7.48 -5.81 -19.31
C GLN A 353 -8.78 -5.86 -18.48
N ASN A 354 -8.74 -6.53 -17.32
CA ASN A 354 -9.89 -6.60 -16.43
C ASN A 354 -10.29 -5.22 -15.88
N ALA A 355 -9.32 -4.41 -15.46
CA ALA A 355 -9.58 -3.05 -14.97
C ALA A 355 -10.09 -2.12 -16.08
N TRP A 356 -9.56 -2.24 -17.29
CA TRP A 356 -10.04 -1.52 -18.47
C TRP A 356 -11.51 -1.85 -18.77
N ASN A 357 -11.84 -3.14 -18.83
CA ASN A 357 -13.20 -3.59 -19.09
C ASN A 357 -14.19 -3.12 -18.01
N GLN A 358 -13.75 -3.10 -16.74
CA GLN A 358 -14.56 -2.58 -15.63
C GLN A 358 -14.79 -1.06 -15.76
N ALA A 359 -13.78 -0.29 -16.15
CA ALA A 359 -13.91 1.15 -16.34
C ALA A 359 -14.87 1.47 -17.50
N VAL A 360 -14.71 0.80 -18.64
CA VAL A 360 -15.60 0.98 -19.81
C VAL A 360 -17.04 0.58 -19.46
N ALA A 361 -17.25 -0.59 -18.84
CA ALA A 361 -18.57 -1.02 -18.43
C ALA A 361 -19.19 -0.08 -17.39
N GLY A 362 -18.40 0.48 -16.48
CA GLY A 362 -18.85 1.47 -15.50
C GLY A 362 -19.35 2.76 -16.15
N GLY A 363 -18.64 3.27 -17.17
CA GLY A 363 -19.07 4.44 -17.94
C GLY A 363 -20.40 4.22 -18.67
N GLU A 364 -20.57 3.06 -19.31
CA GLU A 364 -21.84 2.69 -19.96
C GLU A 364 -22.99 2.55 -18.95
N GLN A 365 -22.74 1.90 -17.80
CA GLN A 365 -23.74 1.77 -16.73
C GLN A 365 -24.17 3.12 -16.17
N MET A 366 -23.23 4.06 -16.03
CA MET A 366 -23.53 5.42 -15.58
C MET A 366 -24.43 6.13 -16.59
N THR A 367 -24.08 6.08 -17.88
CA THR A 367 -24.84 6.73 -18.96
C THR A 367 -26.25 6.13 -19.10
N ALA A 368 -26.34 4.80 -19.14
CA ALA A 368 -27.62 4.09 -19.20
C ALA A 368 -28.48 4.33 -17.95
N GLY A 369 -27.86 4.36 -16.76
CA GLY A 369 -28.53 4.66 -15.50
C GLY A 369 -29.10 6.07 -15.44
N GLN A 370 -28.37 7.05 -15.99
CA GLN A 370 -28.84 8.43 -16.10
C GLN A 370 -30.10 8.50 -16.98
N LEU A 371 -30.02 7.97 -18.20
CA LEU A 371 -31.14 7.96 -19.15
C LEU A 371 -32.36 7.20 -18.58
N ALA A 372 -32.12 6.09 -17.88
CA ALA A 372 -33.19 5.34 -17.20
C ALA A 372 -33.86 6.16 -16.09
N THR A 373 -33.09 6.97 -15.35
CA THR A 373 -33.62 7.85 -14.30
C THR A 373 -34.47 8.96 -14.90
N GLU A 374 -33.99 9.63 -15.95
CA GLU A 374 -34.72 10.67 -16.68
C GLU A 374 -36.03 10.13 -17.28
N ALA A 375 -35.98 8.94 -17.89
CA ALA A 375 -37.16 8.28 -18.44
C ALA A 375 -38.17 7.87 -17.35
N ALA A 376 -37.70 7.33 -16.22
CA ALA A 376 -38.57 6.94 -15.10
C ALA A 376 -39.22 8.16 -14.43
N GLU A 377 -38.54 9.31 -14.38
CA GLU A 377 -39.07 10.56 -13.85
C GLU A 377 -40.18 11.13 -14.75
N SER A 378 -39.96 11.12 -16.08
CA SER A 378 -40.98 11.49 -17.06
C SER A 378 -42.21 10.58 -16.98
N ALA A 379 -41.99 9.26 -16.87
CA ALA A 379 -43.06 8.28 -16.71
C ALA A 379 -43.88 8.52 -15.42
N LEU A 380 -43.20 8.77 -14.29
CA LEU A 380 -43.87 9.08 -13.03
C LEU A 380 -44.74 10.33 -13.14
N THR A 381 -44.21 11.38 -13.76
CA THR A 381 -44.97 12.63 -14.00
C THR A 381 -46.23 12.38 -14.82
N GLY A 382 -46.14 11.56 -15.87
CA GLY A 382 -47.28 11.18 -16.70
C GLY A 382 -48.33 10.36 -15.93
N VAL A 383 -47.89 9.38 -15.15
CA VAL A 383 -48.78 8.54 -14.33
C VAL A 383 -49.46 9.35 -13.23
N GLN A 384 -48.75 10.27 -12.57
CA GLN A 384 -49.31 11.16 -11.56
C GLN A 384 -50.41 12.08 -12.12
N ARG A 385 -50.21 12.64 -13.33
CA ARG A 385 -51.23 13.45 -14.01
C ARG A 385 -52.46 12.60 -14.38
N GLY A 386 -52.24 11.43 -14.98
CA GLY A 386 -53.33 10.51 -15.32
C GLY A 386 -54.10 10.03 -14.08
N PHE A 387 -53.45 9.88 -12.94
CA PHE A 387 -54.11 9.55 -11.67
C PHE A 387 -54.91 10.73 -11.12
N ALA A 388 -54.40 11.96 -11.23
CA ALA A 388 -55.14 13.16 -10.84
C ALA A 388 -56.43 13.33 -11.67
N GLU A 389 -56.41 12.93 -12.94
CA GLU A 389 -57.56 12.96 -13.86
C GLU A 389 -58.45 11.70 -13.79
N GLY A 390 -58.08 10.68 -12.99
CA GLY A 390 -58.86 9.44 -12.83
C GLY A 390 -58.66 8.38 -13.94
N PHE A 391 -57.73 8.59 -14.87
CA PHE A 391 -57.40 7.64 -15.96
C PHE A 391 -56.35 6.58 -15.57
N ARG A 392 -55.71 6.73 -14.41
CA ARG A 392 -54.70 5.80 -13.88
C ARG A 392 -55.07 5.37 -12.47
N SER A 393 -54.52 4.25 -12.03
CA SER A 393 -54.73 3.71 -10.69
C SER A 393 -53.67 4.19 -9.69
N ASN A 394 -54.00 4.19 -8.40
CA ASN A 394 -53.03 4.47 -7.33
C ASN A 394 -51.85 3.47 -7.35
N PHE A 395 -52.14 2.21 -7.69
CA PHE A 395 -51.13 1.18 -7.87
C PHE A 395 -50.09 1.55 -8.94
N GLU A 396 -50.51 2.09 -10.09
CA GLU A 396 -49.58 2.54 -11.13
C GLU A 396 -48.67 3.68 -10.66
N VAL A 397 -49.17 4.59 -9.82
CA VAL A 397 -48.35 5.66 -9.22
C VAL A 397 -47.29 5.06 -8.29
N LEU A 398 -47.69 4.15 -7.40
CA LEU A 398 -46.80 3.46 -6.46
C LEU A 398 -45.71 2.65 -7.19
N ASP A 399 -46.10 1.92 -8.26
CA ASP A 399 -45.17 1.16 -9.11
C ASP A 399 -44.21 2.10 -9.85
N SER A 400 -44.70 3.21 -10.41
CA SER A 400 -43.84 4.15 -11.12
C SER A 400 -42.85 4.87 -10.19
N GLU A 401 -43.23 5.17 -8.94
CA GLU A 401 -42.29 5.68 -7.94
C GLU A 401 -41.22 4.65 -7.58
N GLN A 402 -41.60 3.37 -7.44
CA GLN A 402 -40.65 2.30 -7.17
C GLN A 402 -39.64 2.13 -8.30
N ARG A 403 -40.08 2.24 -9.56
CA ARG A 403 -39.19 2.22 -10.73
C ARG A 403 -38.22 3.39 -10.74
N LEU A 404 -38.69 4.61 -10.44
CA LEU A 404 -37.83 5.79 -10.32
C LEU A 404 -36.80 5.62 -9.20
N LEU A 405 -37.22 5.17 -8.02
CA LEU A 405 -36.31 4.89 -6.90
C LEU A 405 -35.23 3.87 -7.30
N THR A 406 -35.64 2.78 -7.95
CA THR A 406 -34.71 1.74 -8.41
C THR A 406 -33.71 2.31 -9.43
N ALA A 407 -34.19 3.09 -10.41
CA ALA A 407 -33.34 3.73 -11.40
C ALA A 407 -32.33 4.71 -10.76
N GLN A 408 -32.77 5.53 -9.81
CA GLN A 408 -31.90 6.45 -9.07
C GLN A 408 -30.82 5.72 -8.27
N ILE A 409 -31.16 4.62 -7.59
CA ILE A 409 -30.19 3.80 -6.86
C ILE A 409 -29.16 3.20 -7.82
N VAL A 410 -29.60 2.66 -8.97
CA VAL A 410 -28.71 2.11 -9.99
C VAL A 410 -27.78 3.20 -10.54
N PHE A 411 -28.31 4.38 -10.88
CA PHE A 411 -27.51 5.50 -11.38
C PHE A 411 -26.47 5.98 -10.37
N VAL A 412 -26.84 6.14 -9.10
CA VAL A 412 -25.91 6.54 -8.04
C VAL A 412 -24.81 5.49 -7.86
N ASN A 413 -25.17 4.21 -7.81
CA ASN A 413 -24.18 3.13 -7.70
C ASN A 413 -23.25 3.10 -8.92
N ALA A 414 -23.78 3.28 -10.14
CA ALA A 414 -23.00 3.30 -11.36
C ALA A 414 -22.06 4.52 -11.44
N THR A 415 -22.50 5.70 -11.03
CA THR A 415 -21.70 6.94 -11.04
C THR A 415 -20.45 6.78 -10.16
N TYR A 416 -20.65 6.35 -8.92
CA TYR A 416 -19.54 6.18 -7.97
C TYR A 416 -18.72 4.91 -8.26
N GLY A 417 -19.35 3.87 -8.81
CA GLY A 417 -18.68 2.65 -9.29
C GLY A 417 -17.77 2.90 -10.49
N ALA A 418 -18.18 3.76 -11.43
CA ALA A 418 -17.37 4.16 -12.58
C ALA A 418 -16.11 4.89 -12.14
N TYR A 419 -16.23 5.86 -11.22
CA TYR A 419 -15.07 6.56 -10.67
C TYR A 419 -14.09 5.63 -9.94
N ALA A 420 -14.62 4.68 -9.14
CA ALA A 420 -13.78 3.68 -8.49
C ALA A 420 -13.10 2.75 -9.52
N ALA A 421 -13.77 2.40 -10.63
CA ALA A 421 -13.18 1.59 -11.68
C ALA A 421 -12.06 2.32 -12.44
N GLU A 422 -12.21 3.62 -12.70
CA GLU A 422 -11.16 4.48 -13.26
C GLU A 422 -9.93 4.56 -12.33
N ALA A 423 -10.15 4.77 -11.04
CA ALA A 423 -9.08 4.78 -10.04
C ALA A 423 -8.36 3.42 -9.95
N ARG A 424 -9.13 2.32 -10.06
CA ARG A 424 -8.58 0.95 -10.10
C ARG A 424 -7.71 0.74 -11.34
N LEU A 425 -8.15 1.22 -12.51
CA LEU A 425 -7.35 1.18 -13.73
C LEU A 425 -6.02 1.90 -13.53
N LEU A 426 -6.03 3.16 -13.08
CA LEU A 426 -4.78 3.90 -12.81
C LEU A 426 -3.85 3.22 -11.80
N THR A 427 -4.42 2.56 -10.79
CA THR A 427 -3.68 1.76 -9.80
C THR A 427 -2.98 0.58 -10.45
N THR A 428 -3.69 -0.18 -11.30
CA THR A 428 -3.11 -1.32 -12.04
C THR A 428 -2.02 -0.90 -13.02
N LEU A 429 -2.11 0.31 -13.58
CA LEU A 429 -1.08 0.89 -14.45
C LEU A 429 0.13 1.42 -13.67
N GLY A 430 0.03 1.56 -12.34
CA GLY A 430 1.06 2.16 -11.51
C GLY A 430 1.12 3.70 -11.58
N ARG A 431 0.05 4.34 -12.06
CA ARG A 431 -0.05 5.78 -12.33
C ARG A 431 -0.90 6.57 -11.34
N LEU A 432 -1.59 5.90 -10.42
CA LEU A 432 -2.33 6.59 -9.36
C LEU A 432 -1.34 7.17 -8.35
N GLN A 433 -0.77 8.35 -8.64
CA GLN A 433 0.19 9.03 -7.77
C GLN A 433 -0.48 10.20 -7.05
N ALA A 434 -0.17 10.37 -5.76
CA ALA A 434 -0.73 11.46 -4.96
C ALA A 434 -0.47 12.84 -5.59
N ALA A 435 0.73 13.04 -6.14
CA ALA A 435 1.13 14.29 -6.81
C ALA A 435 0.35 14.58 -8.10
N ALA A 436 -0.24 13.56 -8.74
CA ALA A 436 -1.06 13.74 -9.93
C ALA A 436 -2.50 14.16 -9.59
N ILE A 437 -2.96 13.86 -8.36
CA ILE A 437 -4.31 14.20 -7.88
C ILE A 437 -4.31 15.56 -7.16
N ASP A 438 -3.25 15.86 -6.40
CA ASP A 438 -3.06 17.15 -5.72
C ASP A 438 -1.56 17.48 -5.59
N GLN A 439 -1.15 18.62 -6.16
CA GLN A 439 0.25 19.09 -6.13
C GLN A 439 0.71 19.48 -4.71
N GLY A 440 -0.22 19.63 -3.76
CA GLY A 440 0.07 19.96 -2.36
C GLY A 440 0.53 18.77 -1.50
N VAL A 441 0.49 17.52 -2.00
CA VAL A 441 0.89 16.34 -1.23
C VAL A 441 2.42 16.14 -1.33
N PRO A 442 3.17 16.16 -0.21
CA PRO A 442 4.61 15.92 -0.25
C PRO A 442 4.90 14.49 -0.71
N ALA A 443 5.55 14.35 -1.87
CA ALA A 443 6.01 13.06 -2.37
C ALA A 443 7.10 12.50 -1.44
N TYR A 444 6.94 11.24 -1.00
CA TYR A 444 7.98 10.55 -0.27
C TYR A 444 9.17 10.28 -1.20
N ASP A 445 10.39 10.61 -0.76
CA ASP A 445 11.62 10.32 -1.51
C ASP A 445 12.23 8.99 -1.01
N PRO A 446 11.99 7.86 -1.71
CA PRO A 446 12.51 6.56 -1.29
C PRO A 446 14.03 6.45 -1.42
N ALA A 447 14.68 7.37 -2.15
CA ALA A 447 16.13 7.34 -2.34
C ALA A 447 16.91 8.11 -1.26
N ARG A 448 16.23 8.94 -0.44
CA ARG A 448 16.88 9.74 0.62
C ARG A 448 17.64 8.87 1.62
N ASN A 449 16.99 7.81 2.11
CA ASN A 449 17.61 6.93 3.10
C ASN A 449 18.75 6.13 2.48
N THR A 450 18.55 5.53 1.30
CA THR A 450 19.63 4.85 0.58
C THR A 450 20.84 5.76 0.33
N ARG A 451 20.63 7.03 -0.05
CA ARG A 451 21.71 8.02 -0.20
C ARG A 451 22.44 8.29 1.12
N ARG A 452 21.70 8.43 2.23
CA ARG A 452 22.28 8.61 3.57
C ARG A 452 23.10 7.40 3.98
N VAL A 453 22.56 6.20 3.82
CA VAL A 453 23.20 4.92 4.11
C VAL A 453 24.48 4.73 3.29
N ARG A 454 24.46 5.12 2.00
CA ARG A 454 25.64 5.10 1.12
C ARG A 454 26.66 6.18 1.47
N ALA A 455 26.22 7.35 1.92
CA ALA A 455 27.09 8.46 2.30
C ALA A 455 27.82 8.22 3.63
N GLN A 456 27.33 7.30 4.46
CA GLN A 456 28.06 6.85 5.63
C GLN A 456 29.24 5.98 5.18
N THR A 457 30.40 6.62 4.99
CA THR A 457 31.68 5.93 4.79
C THR A 457 32.17 5.43 6.14
N PHE A 458 32.33 4.11 6.30
CA PHE A 458 32.67 3.49 7.58
C PHE A 458 34.14 3.05 7.70
N GLY A 459 35.04 3.68 6.94
CA GLY A 459 36.48 3.45 7.10
C GLY A 459 37.33 4.08 6.00
N PRO A 460 38.65 4.22 6.24
CA PRO A 460 39.58 4.86 5.31
C PRO A 460 39.83 4.07 4.01
N PHE A 461 39.50 2.77 3.98
CA PHE A 461 39.83 1.88 2.86
C PHE A 461 38.65 1.60 1.90
N ASP A 462 37.42 1.91 2.29
CA ASP A 462 36.20 1.71 1.50
C ASP A 462 36.28 2.32 0.06
N PRO A 463 36.72 3.59 -0.14
CA PRO A 463 36.79 4.17 -1.48
C PRO A 463 37.86 3.56 -2.39
N ILE A 464 38.85 2.85 -1.82
CA ILE A 464 39.95 2.23 -2.57
C ILE A 464 39.60 0.77 -2.91
N LEU A 465 39.00 0.04 -1.97
CA LEU A 465 38.73 -1.40 -2.13
C LEU A 465 37.52 -1.67 -3.04
N ALA A 466 36.47 -0.86 -2.98
CA ALA A 466 35.27 -1.02 -3.80
C ALA A 466 35.52 -1.02 -5.33
N PRO A 467 36.31 -0.09 -5.92
CA PRO A 467 36.59 -0.12 -7.36
C PRO A 467 37.47 -1.30 -7.78
N ILE A 468 38.43 -1.70 -6.93
CA ILE A 468 39.32 -2.84 -7.19
C ILE A 468 38.50 -4.14 -7.23
N ASP A 469 37.62 -4.33 -6.24
CA ASP A 469 36.78 -5.53 -6.17
C ASP A 469 35.75 -5.58 -7.31
N ARG A 470 35.18 -4.43 -7.70
CA ARG A 470 34.30 -4.34 -8.87
C ARG A 470 35.00 -4.73 -10.16
N ALA A 471 36.28 -4.38 -10.33
CA ALA A 471 37.07 -4.77 -11.50
C ALA A 471 37.35 -6.29 -11.55
N GLN A 472 37.24 -6.99 -10.42
CA GLN A 472 37.45 -8.44 -10.32
C GLN A 472 36.17 -9.26 -10.51
N LEU A 473 35.03 -8.60 -10.79
CA LEU A 473 33.76 -9.28 -11.02
C LEU A 473 33.92 -10.35 -12.12
N PRO A 474 33.60 -11.63 -11.83
CA PRO A 474 33.65 -12.67 -12.84
C PRO A 474 32.65 -12.33 -13.95
N SER A 475 33.03 -12.62 -15.20
CA SER A 475 32.16 -12.35 -16.35
C SER A 475 30.77 -12.99 -16.13
N THR A 476 29.74 -12.17 -16.24
CA THR A 476 28.33 -12.57 -16.07
C THR A 476 27.75 -13.17 -17.34
N HIS A 477 28.59 -13.55 -18.31
CA HIS A 477 28.19 -14.36 -19.47
C HIS A 477 27.83 -15.78 -19.00
N ALA A 478 26.76 -15.91 -18.21
CA ALA A 478 25.93 -17.09 -18.31
C ALA A 478 25.43 -17.12 -19.75
N ARG A 479 25.65 -18.24 -20.44
CA ARG A 479 24.89 -18.57 -21.66
C ARG A 479 23.46 -18.19 -21.34
N ALA A 480 22.91 -17.21 -22.07
CA ALA A 480 21.55 -16.73 -21.83
C ALA A 480 20.70 -17.97 -21.59
N ALA A 481 20.03 -18.03 -20.43
CA ALA A 481 19.09 -19.12 -20.18
C ALA A 481 18.30 -19.30 -21.48
N PRO A 482 18.11 -20.53 -21.98
CA PRO A 482 17.35 -20.72 -23.21
C PRO A 482 16.11 -19.87 -23.03
N VAL A 483 16.01 -18.81 -23.84
CA VAL A 483 14.77 -18.07 -23.96
C VAL A 483 13.86 -19.19 -24.39
N VAL A 484 12.99 -19.67 -23.48
CA VAL A 484 11.91 -20.54 -23.91
C VAL A 484 11.32 -19.76 -25.03
N ALA A 485 11.49 -20.27 -26.26
CA ALA A 485 11.02 -19.59 -27.45
C ALA A 485 9.61 -19.17 -27.07
N PRO A 486 9.28 -17.86 -27.09
CA PRO A 486 7.95 -17.41 -26.72
C PRO A 486 7.04 -18.36 -27.47
N ALA A 487 6.24 -19.16 -26.75
CA ALA A 487 5.43 -20.20 -27.38
C ALA A 487 4.82 -19.54 -28.61
N THR A 488 5.23 -20.01 -29.78
CA THR A 488 5.22 -19.22 -31.01
C THR A 488 3.86 -18.54 -31.12
N ASP A 489 3.85 -17.20 -31.19
CA ASP A 489 2.64 -16.35 -31.27
C ASP A 489 1.84 -16.07 -29.98
N ALA A 490 2.35 -16.36 -28.78
CA ALA A 490 1.69 -16.01 -27.51
C ALA A 490 1.87 -14.54 -27.08
N ARG A 491 1.89 -13.59 -28.01
CA ARG A 491 1.57 -12.20 -27.62
C ARG A 491 0.11 -12.26 -27.19
N ILE A 492 -0.18 -11.97 -25.91
CA ILE A 492 -1.55 -11.77 -25.45
C ILE A 492 -2.07 -10.56 -26.24
N ARG A 493 -2.68 -10.83 -27.38
CA ARG A 493 -3.45 -9.83 -28.11
C ARG A 493 -4.75 -9.65 -27.33
N PRO A 494 -5.28 -8.42 -27.25
CA PRO A 494 -6.62 -8.25 -26.72
C PRO A 494 -7.54 -9.24 -27.45
N ALA A 495 -8.31 -10.00 -26.68
CA ALA A 495 -9.22 -10.99 -27.27
C ALA A 495 -10.12 -10.26 -28.30
N ILE A 496 -10.38 -10.89 -29.45
CA ILE A 496 -11.31 -10.39 -30.48
C ILE A 496 -12.77 -10.53 -30.00
N VAL A 497 -12.99 -10.38 -28.70
CA VAL A 497 -14.33 -10.13 -28.16
C VAL A 497 -14.60 -8.67 -28.46
N GLN A 498 -15.81 -8.36 -28.94
CA GLN A 498 -16.27 -6.97 -29.16
C GLN A 498 -15.82 -6.11 -27.98
N VAL A 499 -14.75 -5.35 -28.17
CA VAL A 499 -14.35 -4.32 -27.23
C VAL A 499 -15.57 -3.41 -27.17
N LEU A 500 -16.18 -3.26 -25.99
CA LEU A 500 -17.29 -2.33 -25.83
C LEU A 500 -16.82 -0.99 -26.42
N PRO A 501 -17.45 -0.50 -27.49
CA PRO A 501 -16.93 0.66 -28.20
C PRO A 501 -17.12 1.90 -27.33
N GLY A 502 -16.02 2.50 -26.85
CA GLY A 502 -16.08 3.77 -26.12
C GLY A 502 -14.69 4.28 -25.73
N PRO A 503 -14.26 5.47 -26.18
CA PRO A 503 -13.07 6.11 -25.62
C PRO A 503 -13.38 6.59 -24.20
N LEU A 504 -12.57 6.21 -23.20
CA LEU A 504 -12.59 6.79 -21.84
C LEU A 504 -12.18 8.28 -21.80
N GLY A 505 -12.06 8.95 -22.96
CA GLY A 505 -11.43 10.25 -23.14
C GLY A 505 -12.37 11.46 -23.09
N THR A 506 -13.68 11.28 -22.92
CA THR A 506 -14.60 12.38 -22.64
C THR A 506 -15.14 12.20 -21.23
N THR A 507 -14.36 12.65 -20.24
CA THR A 507 -14.81 12.75 -18.86
C THR A 507 -16.08 13.62 -18.82
N LEU A 508 -17.25 13.01 -18.65
CA LEU A 508 -18.41 13.76 -18.22
C LEU A 508 -18.14 14.16 -16.78
N PRO A 509 -18.23 15.45 -16.41
CA PRO A 509 -18.13 15.84 -15.02
C PRO A 509 -19.17 15.05 -14.24
N ILE A 510 -18.82 14.54 -13.05
CA ILE A 510 -19.82 14.14 -12.06
C ILE A 510 -20.56 15.43 -11.72
N THR A 511 -21.65 15.70 -12.44
CA THR A 511 -22.52 16.81 -12.10
C THR A 511 -23.13 16.46 -10.75
N PRO A 512 -23.17 17.41 -9.80
CA PRO A 512 -23.94 17.19 -8.58
C PRO A 512 -25.34 16.79 -9.02
N VAL A 513 -25.85 15.67 -8.50
CA VAL A 513 -27.25 15.28 -8.69
C VAL A 513 -28.07 16.54 -8.40
N PRO A 514 -28.84 17.06 -9.36
CA PRO A 514 -29.55 18.30 -9.16
C PRO A 514 -30.39 18.16 -7.89
N VAL A 515 -30.25 19.13 -6.99
CA VAL A 515 -31.19 19.31 -5.88
C VAL A 515 -32.49 19.75 -6.54
N LEU A 516 -33.29 18.78 -6.99
CA LEU A 516 -34.60 19.05 -7.54
C LEU A 516 -35.45 19.59 -6.39
N ALA A 517 -35.82 20.86 -6.50
CA ALA A 517 -36.87 21.45 -5.69
C ALA A 517 -38.09 20.53 -5.77
N SER A 518 -38.70 20.24 -4.62
CA SER A 518 -39.99 19.56 -4.60
C SER A 518 -40.92 20.27 -5.59
N PRO A 519 -41.59 19.57 -6.52
CA PRO A 519 -42.62 20.23 -7.30
C PRO A 519 -43.63 20.77 -6.29
N ALA A 520 -43.74 22.10 -6.23
CA ALA A 520 -44.87 22.73 -5.60
C ALA A 520 -46.07 22.28 -6.42
N ILE A 521 -46.77 21.25 -5.93
CA ILE A 521 -48.12 20.97 -6.37
C ILE A 521 -48.87 22.24 -5.99
N ALA A 522 -49.30 22.99 -7.00
CA ALA A 522 -50.22 24.09 -6.83
C ALA A 522 -51.35 23.58 -5.94
N ASP A 523 -51.58 24.26 -4.81
CA ASP A 523 -52.77 24.11 -4.01
C ASP A 523 -53.97 24.23 -4.97
N LEU A 524 -54.51 23.08 -5.37
CA LEU A 524 -55.83 23.04 -5.99
C LEU A 524 -56.81 23.22 -4.84
N SER A 525 -56.94 24.49 -4.44
CA SER A 525 -57.95 24.95 -3.53
C SER A 525 -59.33 24.54 -4.06
N ASP A 526 -60.06 23.84 -3.20
CA ASP A 526 -61.50 23.54 -3.06
C ASP A 526 -62.56 24.47 -3.70
N ALA A 527 -62.34 25.06 -4.88
CA ALA A 527 -63.24 26.07 -5.45
C ALA A 527 -64.16 25.60 -6.60
N VAL A 528 -64.23 24.29 -6.94
CA VAL A 528 -65.08 23.81 -8.06
C VAL A 528 -65.98 22.63 -7.68
N VAL A 529 -66.53 22.62 -6.46
CA VAL A 529 -67.68 21.76 -6.10
C VAL A 529 -68.73 22.58 -5.34
N THR A 530 -69.25 23.62 -5.98
CA THR A 530 -70.63 24.11 -5.75
C THR A 530 -71.11 24.81 -7.02
N GLY A 531 -71.71 24.06 -7.93
CA GLY A 531 -72.42 24.57 -9.09
C GLY A 531 -73.71 23.79 -9.25
N GLY A 532 -74.70 24.09 -8.41
CA GLY A 532 -76.07 23.60 -8.57
C GLY A 532 -76.93 24.70 -9.21
N ALA A 533 -77.45 24.40 -10.40
CA ALA A 533 -78.80 24.69 -10.87
C ALA A 533 -79.08 23.82 -12.10
#